data_AF-A0A2K5APJ8-F1
#
_entry.id   AF-A0A2K5APJ8-F1
#
_cell.length_a   1.000
_cell.length_b   1.000
_cell.length_c   1.000
_cell.angle_alpha   90.00
_cell.angle_beta   90.00
_cell.angle_gamma   90.00
#
_symmetry.space_group_name_H-M   'P 1'
#
loop_
_entity.id
_entity.type
_entity.pdbx_description
1 polymer ?
#
loop_
_entity_poly.entity_id
_entity_poly.type
_entity_poly.pdbx_seq_one_letter_code
_entity_poly.pdbx_strand_id
1 'polypeptide(L)'
;MNTSNVFSNNIGRIDRMRMLRRYGIIAAIVAAAIVATIGVVSAYKYYSTPEIQGSANLAAVIENFIKENRKVTFESASKTVEAGNVGVIVTEGRFTVMQGYLVYAFRVVDLERGESYKMIVDAGNGSVLYTSEPVIFRSSKYAYANIAVKISDAATNAVKEVVNGTVESGKLIIDKNNGSAFYTFMIKDGEGKFYMVRVDAKDGSVIDVVETGNSKGWYKEYWHDHYYYGYGHEYGYGYKHGW
;
A
#
# COMPACT_ATOMS: atom_id res chain seq x y z
N MET A 1 -1.22 64.38 -15.35
CA MET A 1 -1.89 63.12 -15.77
C MET A 1 -0.99 61.95 -15.37
N ASN A 2 -1.36 61.18 -14.35
CA ASN A 2 -1.59 59.73 -14.43
C ASN A 2 -2.00 59.21 -13.04
N THR A 3 -3.23 58.74 -12.91
CA THR A 3 -3.83 58.18 -11.70
C THR A 3 -4.26 56.75 -12.00
N SER A 4 -3.48 55.76 -11.57
CA SER A 4 -3.93 54.37 -11.41
C SER A 4 -2.80 53.50 -10.87
N ASN A 5 -2.92 53.07 -9.61
CA ASN A 5 -2.50 51.74 -9.12
C ASN A 5 -2.66 51.66 -7.60
N VAL A 6 -3.92 51.58 -7.14
CA VAL A 6 -4.22 51.16 -5.76
C VAL A 6 -5.45 50.24 -5.76
N PHE A 7 -5.41 49.13 -6.48
CA PHE A 7 -6.41 48.05 -6.32
C PHE A 7 -5.82 46.69 -6.73
N SER A 8 -4.88 46.19 -5.95
CA SER A 8 -4.57 44.75 -5.93
C SER A 8 -3.86 44.46 -4.61
N ASN A 9 -4.59 43.99 -3.59
CA ASN A 9 -3.99 43.34 -2.42
C ASN A 9 -4.98 42.61 -1.47
N ASN A 10 -6.29 42.61 -1.70
CA ASN A 10 -7.24 42.06 -0.72
C ASN A 10 -7.92 40.72 -1.08
N ILE A 11 -7.74 40.17 -2.28
CA ILE A 11 -8.41 38.91 -2.67
C ILE A 11 -7.63 37.68 -2.19
N GLY A 12 -6.29 37.76 -2.04
CA GLY A 12 -5.45 36.61 -1.66
C GLY A 12 -5.39 36.27 -0.16
N ARG A 13 -5.97 37.09 0.74
CA ARG A 13 -5.93 36.86 2.20
C ARG A 13 -7.15 36.10 2.75
N ILE A 14 -8.30 36.17 2.07
CA ILE A 14 -9.55 35.56 2.57
C ILE A 14 -9.58 34.05 2.30
N ASP A 15 -8.99 33.57 1.19
CA ASP A 15 -8.96 32.14 0.86
C ASP A 15 -7.95 31.33 1.68
N ARG A 16 -6.82 31.93 2.10
CA ARG A 16 -5.85 31.21 2.95
C ARG A 16 -6.35 30.97 4.37
N MET A 17 -7.24 31.82 4.90
CA MET A 17 -7.77 31.64 6.26
C MET A 17 -8.91 30.62 6.36
N ARG A 18 -9.60 30.31 5.26
CA ARG A 18 -10.56 29.18 5.22
C ARG A 18 -9.88 27.83 5.08
N MET A 19 -8.72 27.78 4.43
CA MET A 19 -7.91 26.57 4.28
C MET A 19 -7.29 26.15 5.63
N LEU A 20 -6.74 27.09 6.41
CA LEU A 20 -6.09 26.79 7.70
C LEU A 20 -7.04 26.31 8.81
N ARG A 21 -8.34 26.65 8.77
CA ARG A 21 -9.32 26.15 9.75
C ARG A 21 -9.74 24.68 9.51
N ARG A 22 -9.51 24.12 8.32
CA ARG A 22 -9.81 22.71 8.01
C ARG A 22 -8.59 21.78 8.13
N TYR A 23 -7.38 22.28 7.85
CA TYR A 23 -6.15 21.49 7.97
C TYR A 23 -5.50 21.52 9.37
N GLY A 24 -5.83 22.51 10.22
CA GLY A 24 -5.31 22.58 11.59
C GLY A 24 -5.75 21.43 12.49
N ILE A 25 -6.90 20.80 12.20
CA ILE A 25 -7.41 19.63 12.95
C ILE A 25 -6.76 18.33 12.45
N ILE A 26 -6.42 18.23 11.16
CA ILE A 26 -5.81 17.03 10.57
C ILE A 26 -4.33 16.89 10.96
N ALA A 27 -3.59 18.01 11.01
CA ALA A 27 -2.18 17.98 11.43
C ALA A 27 -1.99 17.60 12.91
N ALA A 28 -2.97 17.90 13.78
CA ALA A 28 -2.92 17.55 15.20
C ALA A 28 -3.18 16.04 15.45
N ILE A 29 -3.90 15.35 14.57
CA ILE A 29 -4.18 13.91 14.73
C ILE A 29 -2.99 13.04 14.29
N VAL A 30 -2.17 13.50 13.35
CA VAL A 30 -1.01 12.73 12.88
C VAL A 30 0.22 12.89 13.80
N ALA A 31 0.31 13.98 14.58
CA ALA A 31 1.41 14.22 15.51
C ALA A 31 1.27 13.52 16.89
N ALA A 32 0.16 12.84 17.17
CA ALA A 32 -0.15 12.26 18.49
C ALA A 32 -0.40 10.74 18.49
N ALA A 33 0.20 9.98 17.57
CA ALA A 33 0.19 8.51 17.62
C ALA A 33 1.59 7.94 17.88
N ILE A 34 2.23 8.41 18.97
CA ILE A 34 3.36 7.75 19.60
C ILE A 34 2.82 6.89 20.75
N VAL A 35 2.88 5.57 20.56
CA VAL A 35 2.97 4.47 21.55
C VAL A 35 1.86 4.32 22.61
N ALA A 36 1.11 3.21 22.49
CA ALA A 36 0.79 2.35 23.64
C ALA A 36 0.79 0.88 23.19
N THR A 37 1.97 0.26 23.20
CA THR A 37 2.10 -1.19 23.35
C THR A 37 1.53 -1.59 24.71
N ILE A 38 0.45 -2.37 24.73
CA ILE A 38 0.11 -3.18 25.90
C ILE A 38 0.29 -4.63 25.47
N GLY A 39 1.47 -5.16 25.78
CA GLY A 39 1.70 -6.58 25.92
C GLY A 39 1.57 -6.97 27.39
N VAL A 40 0.94 -8.13 27.61
CA VAL A 40 0.79 -8.90 28.85
C VAL A 40 -0.30 -8.43 29.82
N VAL A 41 -1.41 -9.17 29.87
CA VAL A 41 -1.88 -9.74 31.15
C VAL A 41 -2.49 -11.13 30.91
N SER A 42 -1.90 -12.15 31.53
CA SER A 42 -2.51 -13.48 31.71
C SER A 42 -3.75 -13.40 32.61
N ALA A 43 -4.80 -14.12 32.25
CA ALA A 43 -5.87 -14.66 33.10
C ALA A 43 -6.46 -13.75 34.21
N TYR A 44 -7.35 -12.82 33.86
CA TYR A 44 -8.32 -12.25 34.81
C TYR A 44 -9.69 -12.07 34.13
N LYS A 45 -10.76 -12.36 34.87
CA LYS A 45 -12.19 -12.34 34.49
C LYS A 45 -12.55 -11.24 33.47
N TYR A 46 -13.32 -11.62 32.45
CA TYR A 46 -13.99 -10.72 31.50
C TYR A 46 -14.86 -9.70 32.26
N TYR A 47 -14.28 -8.56 32.60
CA TYR A 47 -15.01 -7.31 32.67
C TYR A 47 -15.20 -6.86 31.22
N SER A 48 -16.45 -6.70 30.79
CA SER A 48 -16.71 -6.03 29.52
C SER A 48 -16.05 -4.65 29.59
N THR A 49 -15.13 -4.37 28.68
CA THR A 49 -14.51 -3.05 28.54
C THR A 49 -15.64 -2.01 28.51
N PRO A 50 -15.62 -0.98 29.37
CA PRO A 50 -16.68 0.02 29.38
C PRO A 50 -16.81 0.64 27.99
N GLU A 51 -18.03 0.66 27.45
CA GLU A 51 -18.30 1.38 26.22
C GLU A 51 -18.24 2.89 26.50
N ILE A 52 -17.20 3.56 25.99
CA ILE A 52 -17.03 5.01 26.17
C ILE A 52 -17.99 5.71 25.21
N GLN A 53 -19.12 6.20 25.74
CA GLN A 53 -20.06 7.03 24.98
C GLN A 53 -19.68 8.52 25.06
N GLY A 54 -19.98 9.29 24.02
CA GLY A 54 -19.73 10.73 23.95
C GLY A 54 -18.30 11.15 23.57
N SER A 55 -17.38 10.20 23.39
CA SER A 55 -16.03 10.46 22.84
C SER A 55 -15.99 10.22 21.33
N ALA A 56 -15.01 10.79 20.64
CA ALA A 56 -14.79 10.55 19.22
C ALA A 56 -14.24 9.14 18.99
N ASN A 57 -14.87 8.38 18.09
CA ASN A 57 -14.35 7.08 17.66
C ASN A 57 -13.22 7.29 16.63
N LEU A 58 -11.97 7.22 17.09
CA LEU A 58 -10.79 7.43 16.26
C LEU A 58 -10.73 6.45 15.07
N ALA A 59 -11.18 5.20 15.22
CA ALA A 59 -11.18 4.24 14.13
C ALA A 59 -12.12 4.67 13.00
N ALA A 60 -13.32 5.14 13.33
CA ALA A 60 -14.27 5.67 12.35
C ALA A 60 -13.74 6.95 11.67
N VAL A 61 -13.06 7.83 12.41
CA VAL A 61 -12.44 9.03 11.84
C VAL A 61 -11.35 8.66 10.82
N ILE A 62 -10.49 7.70 11.15
CA ILE A 62 -9.43 7.23 10.25
C ILE A 62 -10.03 6.57 9.00
N GLU A 63 -11.06 5.73 9.17
CA GLU A 63 -11.72 5.05 8.05
C GLU A 63 -12.38 6.04 7.08
N ASN A 64 -13.08 7.05 7.61
CA ASN A 64 -13.64 8.11 6.78
C ASN A 64 -12.56 8.92 6.06
N PHE A 65 -11.47 9.27 6.75
CA PHE A 65 -10.35 9.96 6.12
C PHE A 65 -9.77 9.15 4.96
N ILE A 66 -9.54 7.84 5.14
CA ILE A 66 -9.05 6.97 4.06
C ILE A 66 -10.04 6.95 2.89
N LYS A 67 -11.34 6.74 3.17
CA LYS A 67 -12.39 6.69 2.15
C LYS A 67 -12.48 7.97 1.33
N GLU A 68 -12.32 9.13 1.95
CA GLU A 68 -12.38 10.43 1.29
C GLU A 68 -11.12 10.77 0.48
N ASN A 69 -9.97 10.21 0.86
CA ASN A 69 -8.67 10.60 0.30
C ASN A 69 -8.01 9.54 -0.60
N ARG A 70 -8.43 8.28 -0.52
CA ARG A 70 -8.00 7.21 -1.43
C ARG A 70 -8.86 7.22 -2.69
N LYS A 71 -8.48 8.07 -3.65
CA LYS A 71 -9.22 8.28 -4.91
C LYS A 71 -8.70 7.40 -6.04
N VAL A 72 -7.48 6.89 -5.92
CA VAL A 72 -6.84 5.99 -6.87
C VAL A 72 -6.89 4.57 -6.31
N THR A 73 -7.23 3.62 -7.17
CA THR A 73 -7.29 2.20 -6.83
C THR A 73 -5.91 1.54 -6.99
N PHE A 74 -5.75 0.33 -6.45
CA PHE A 74 -4.49 -0.39 -6.57
C PHE A 74 -4.12 -0.68 -8.04
N GLU A 75 -5.10 -1.11 -8.81
CA GLU A 75 -5.03 -1.43 -10.24
C GLU A 75 -4.57 -0.21 -11.03
N SER A 76 -5.15 0.96 -10.74
CA SER A 76 -4.77 2.21 -11.42
C SER A 76 -3.37 2.67 -11.04
N ALA A 77 -2.97 2.51 -9.77
CA ALA A 77 -1.63 2.88 -9.31
C ALA A 77 -0.56 1.94 -9.88
N SER A 78 -0.80 0.61 -9.90
CA SER A 78 0.13 -0.36 -10.49
C SER A 78 0.22 -0.19 -12.01
N LYS A 79 -0.88 0.13 -12.69
CA LYS A 79 -0.86 0.48 -14.11
C LYS A 79 -0.01 1.71 -14.41
N THR A 80 0.01 2.70 -13.50
CA THR A 80 0.89 3.87 -13.63
C THR A 80 2.36 3.47 -13.57
N VAL A 81 2.71 2.56 -12.65
CA VAL A 81 4.08 2.00 -12.56
C VAL A 81 4.46 1.25 -13.83
N GLU A 82 3.55 0.43 -14.37
CA GLU A 82 3.79 -0.39 -15.56
C GLU A 82 3.80 0.40 -16.87
N ALA A 83 3.13 1.56 -16.93
CA ALA A 83 3.11 2.41 -18.12
C ALA A 83 4.42 3.21 -18.28
N GLY A 84 5.09 3.53 -17.17
CA GLY A 84 6.34 4.29 -17.18
C GLY A 84 7.57 3.46 -17.57
N ASN A 85 7.46 2.13 -17.68
CA ASN A 85 8.61 1.23 -17.73
C ASN A 85 8.33 0.01 -18.61
N VAL A 86 9.02 -0.10 -19.75
CA VAL A 86 8.99 -1.30 -20.62
C VAL A 86 9.87 -2.38 -20.00
N GLY A 87 9.48 -3.66 -20.12
CA GLY A 87 10.31 -4.78 -19.66
C GLY A 87 10.33 -5.00 -18.14
N VAL A 88 9.54 -4.24 -17.37
CA VAL A 88 9.47 -4.39 -15.92
C VAL A 88 8.27 -5.22 -15.47
N ILE A 89 8.44 -5.85 -14.31
CA ILE A 89 7.40 -6.59 -13.62
C ILE A 89 7.19 -5.95 -12.25
N VAL A 90 5.95 -5.57 -11.96
CA VAL A 90 5.56 -5.22 -10.59
C VAL A 90 5.32 -6.52 -9.82
N THR A 91 6.24 -6.83 -8.91
CA THR A 91 6.21 -8.10 -8.17
C THR A 91 5.40 -8.02 -6.89
N GLU A 92 5.19 -6.81 -6.38
CA GLU A 92 4.55 -6.57 -5.10
C GLU A 92 4.02 -5.14 -5.03
N GLY A 93 2.89 -4.95 -4.37
CA GLY A 93 2.33 -3.63 -4.11
C GLY A 93 1.47 -3.64 -2.86
N ARG A 94 1.36 -2.49 -2.17
CA ARG A 94 0.43 -2.31 -1.05
C ARG A 94 -0.03 -0.87 -0.88
N PHE A 95 -1.26 -0.71 -0.42
CA PHE A 95 -1.76 0.54 0.14
C PHE A 95 -1.23 0.72 1.57
N THR A 96 -0.68 1.89 1.89
CA THR A 96 -0.08 2.15 3.20
C THR A 96 0.01 3.65 3.51
N VAL A 97 0.48 3.98 4.71
CA VAL A 97 0.80 5.35 5.13
C VAL A 97 2.31 5.51 5.13
N MET A 98 2.85 6.47 4.39
CA MET A 98 4.27 6.84 4.42
C MET A 98 4.41 8.32 4.70
N GLN A 99 5.12 8.67 5.78
CA GLN A 99 5.36 10.06 6.20
C GLN A 99 4.08 10.90 6.33
N GLY A 100 2.97 10.27 6.76
CA GLY A 100 1.66 10.94 6.91
C GLY A 100 0.82 11.00 5.64
N TYR A 101 1.29 10.46 4.51
CA TYR A 101 0.56 10.42 3.24
C TYR A 101 0.01 9.02 2.94
N LEU A 102 -1.18 8.96 2.34
CA LEU A 102 -1.74 7.72 1.79
C LEU A 102 -1.07 7.43 0.45
N VAL A 103 -0.41 6.29 0.34
CA VAL A 103 0.35 5.92 -0.85
C VAL A 103 0.18 4.45 -1.21
N TYR A 104 0.48 4.14 -2.46
CA TYR A 104 0.79 2.79 -2.89
C TYR A 104 2.31 2.64 -3.03
N ALA A 105 2.87 1.64 -2.36
CA ALA A 105 4.29 1.30 -2.49
C ALA A 105 4.42 0.00 -3.27
N PHE A 106 5.19 0.04 -4.37
CA PHE A 106 5.42 -1.08 -5.28
C PHE A 106 6.89 -1.49 -5.28
N ARG A 107 7.13 -2.81 -5.41
CA ARG A 107 8.42 -3.35 -5.81
C ARG A 107 8.36 -3.68 -7.30
N VAL A 108 9.33 -3.16 -8.02
CA VAL A 108 9.48 -3.32 -9.46
C VAL A 108 10.78 -4.07 -9.73
N VAL A 109 10.74 -5.00 -10.68
CA VAL A 109 11.91 -5.71 -11.18
C VAL A 109 12.05 -5.41 -12.66
N ASP A 110 13.23 -4.92 -13.05
CA ASP A 110 13.66 -4.79 -14.43
C ASP A 110 14.50 -6.02 -14.77
N LEU A 111 13.93 -6.91 -15.60
CA LEU A 111 14.57 -8.18 -15.94
C LEU A 111 15.72 -8.02 -16.92
N GLU A 112 15.69 -6.98 -17.77
CA GLU A 112 16.74 -6.73 -18.75
C GLU A 112 18.00 -6.22 -18.06
N ARG A 113 17.83 -5.34 -17.06
CA ARG A 113 18.93 -4.79 -16.27
C ARG A 113 19.34 -5.65 -15.09
N GLY A 114 18.50 -6.61 -14.70
CA GLY A 114 18.72 -7.39 -13.48
C GLY A 114 18.71 -6.48 -12.26
N GLU A 115 17.75 -5.56 -12.19
CA GLU A 115 17.62 -4.55 -11.15
C GLU A 115 16.26 -4.65 -10.47
N SER A 116 16.19 -4.25 -9.21
CA SER A 116 14.93 -4.04 -8.51
C SER A 116 14.93 -2.69 -7.82
N TYR A 117 13.76 -2.04 -7.79
CA TYR A 117 13.60 -0.75 -7.15
C TYR A 117 12.19 -0.61 -6.58
N LYS A 118 11.98 0.43 -5.79
CA LYS A 118 10.69 0.78 -5.20
C LYS A 118 10.12 1.99 -5.91
N MET A 119 8.83 1.95 -6.18
CA MET A 119 8.07 3.12 -6.63
C MET A 119 6.96 3.43 -5.64
N ILE A 120 6.78 4.71 -5.32
CA ILE A 120 5.71 5.20 -4.46
C ILE A 120 4.77 6.04 -5.32
N VAL A 121 3.49 5.72 -5.28
CA VAL A 121 2.43 6.38 -6.03
C VAL A 121 1.43 7.01 -5.05
N ASP A 122 1.05 8.25 -5.28
CA ASP A 122 0.06 8.98 -4.50
C ASP A 122 -1.33 8.33 -4.61
N ALA A 123 -1.97 7.99 -3.49
CA ALA A 123 -3.27 7.33 -3.52
C ALA A 123 -4.46 8.28 -3.79
N GLY A 124 -4.24 9.60 -3.78
CA GLY A 124 -5.22 10.63 -4.06
C GLY A 124 -5.25 11.12 -5.50
N ASN A 125 -4.14 11.03 -6.24
CA ASN A 125 -4.06 11.48 -7.63
C ASN A 125 -3.31 10.54 -8.59
N GLY A 126 -2.63 9.51 -8.10
CA GLY A 126 -1.98 8.50 -8.93
C GLY A 126 -0.61 8.90 -9.48
N SER A 127 -0.07 10.05 -9.06
CA SER A 127 1.27 10.49 -9.49
C SER A 127 2.36 9.67 -8.80
N VAL A 128 3.44 9.39 -9.52
CA VAL A 128 4.65 8.82 -8.92
C VAL A 128 5.31 9.89 -8.06
N LEU A 129 5.44 9.63 -6.76
CA LEU A 129 6.06 10.52 -5.79
C LEU A 129 7.55 10.23 -5.61
N TYR A 130 7.95 8.97 -5.80
CA TYR A 130 9.32 8.53 -5.57
C TYR A 130 9.65 7.26 -6.34
N THR A 131 10.88 7.20 -6.86
CA THR A 131 11.52 6.00 -7.36
C THR A 131 12.85 5.86 -6.64
N SER A 132 13.11 4.72 -6.00
CA SER A 132 14.40 4.49 -5.35
C SER A 132 15.52 4.29 -6.35
N GLU A 133 16.75 4.47 -5.90
CA GLU A 133 17.91 3.91 -6.62
C GLU A 133 17.71 2.39 -6.83
N PRO A 134 18.08 1.87 -8.00
CA PRO A 134 18.00 0.45 -8.28
C PRO A 134 19.06 -0.31 -7.46
N VAL A 135 18.68 -1.49 -7.02
CA VAL A 135 19.62 -2.47 -6.45
C VAL A 135 19.73 -3.65 -7.39
N ILE A 136 20.95 -4.18 -7.53
CA ILE A 136 21.20 -5.36 -8.35
C ILE A 136 20.37 -6.52 -7.82
N PHE A 137 19.61 -7.12 -8.71
CA PHE A 137 18.69 -8.20 -8.47
C PHE A 137 19.09 -9.39 -9.33
N ARG A 138 19.75 -10.37 -8.72
CA ARG A 138 20.12 -11.63 -9.38
C ARG A 138 19.19 -12.74 -8.90
N SER A 139 18.13 -12.98 -9.66
CA SER A 139 17.24 -14.10 -9.40
C SER A 139 16.88 -14.81 -10.69
N SER A 140 17.32 -16.06 -10.82
CA SER A 140 16.90 -16.96 -11.90
C SER A 140 15.41 -17.32 -11.82
N LYS A 141 14.75 -17.05 -10.69
CA LYS A 141 13.33 -17.34 -10.46
C LYS A 141 12.41 -16.73 -11.51
N TYR A 142 12.78 -15.56 -12.04
CA TYR A 142 11.96 -14.81 -12.99
C TYR A 142 12.22 -15.21 -14.44
N ALA A 143 13.41 -15.74 -14.75
CA ALA A 143 13.77 -16.16 -16.10
C ALA A 143 12.94 -17.34 -16.63
N TYR A 144 12.39 -18.15 -15.72
CA TYR A 144 11.57 -19.32 -16.04
C TYR A 144 10.09 -19.14 -15.71
N ALA A 145 9.70 -17.96 -15.23
CA ALA A 145 8.33 -17.71 -14.79
C ALA A 145 7.41 -17.43 -15.97
N ASN A 146 6.26 -18.11 -16.03
CA ASN A 146 5.26 -17.86 -17.05
C ASN A 146 4.38 -16.67 -16.68
N ILE A 147 4.91 -15.46 -16.85
CA ILE A 147 4.24 -14.20 -16.50
C ILE A 147 3.90 -13.49 -17.80
N ALA A 148 2.63 -13.53 -18.20
CA ALA A 148 2.11 -12.82 -19.37
C ALA A 148 1.07 -11.76 -18.98
N VAL A 149 0.49 -11.86 -17.79
CA VAL A 149 -0.47 -10.90 -17.26
C VAL A 149 0.22 -9.96 -16.26
N LYS A 150 -0.03 -8.67 -16.46
CA LYS A 150 0.42 -7.59 -15.59
C LYS A 150 -0.33 -7.61 -14.25
N ILE A 151 0.28 -7.12 -13.18
CA ILE A 151 -0.37 -7.14 -11.85
C ILE A 151 -1.61 -6.25 -11.85
N SER A 152 -1.63 -5.17 -12.63
CA SER A 152 -2.79 -4.29 -12.75
C SER A 152 -4.00 -4.98 -13.36
N ASP A 153 -3.79 -5.78 -14.41
CA ASP A 153 -4.83 -6.57 -15.07
C ASP A 153 -5.29 -7.73 -14.17
N ALA A 154 -4.35 -8.42 -13.52
CA ALA A 154 -4.69 -9.48 -12.58
C ALA A 154 -5.49 -8.96 -11.37
N ALA A 155 -5.12 -7.79 -10.84
CA ALA A 155 -5.86 -7.13 -9.76
C ALA A 155 -7.28 -6.73 -10.20
N THR A 156 -7.42 -6.25 -11.45
CA THR A 156 -8.73 -5.93 -12.05
C THR A 156 -9.62 -7.17 -12.15
N ASN A 157 -9.06 -8.34 -12.40
CA ASN A 157 -9.82 -9.59 -12.37
C ASN A 157 -10.16 -10.01 -10.94
N ALA A 158 -9.19 -9.94 -10.02
CA ALA A 158 -9.37 -10.33 -8.63
C ALA A 158 -10.47 -9.54 -7.91
N VAL A 159 -10.53 -8.22 -8.10
CA VAL A 159 -11.46 -7.35 -7.38
C VAL A 159 -12.92 -7.58 -7.79
N LYS A 160 -13.19 -8.14 -8.98
CA LYS A 160 -14.54 -8.47 -9.43
C LYS A 160 -15.16 -9.62 -8.63
N GLU A 161 -14.34 -10.46 -8.01
CA GLU A 161 -14.77 -11.61 -7.20
C GLU A 161 -15.27 -11.22 -5.82
N VAL A 162 -15.01 -9.98 -5.39
CA VAL A 162 -15.38 -9.49 -4.06
C VAL A 162 -16.30 -8.29 -4.22
N VAL A 163 -17.53 -8.41 -3.75
CA VAL A 163 -18.55 -7.37 -3.87
C VAL A 163 -18.09 -6.10 -3.13
N ASN A 164 -18.05 -4.98 -3.86
CA ASN A 164 -17.51 -3.71 -3.36
C ASN A 164 -16.07 -3.84 -2.83
N GLY A 165 -15.30 -4.75 -3.41
CA GLY A 165 -13.93 -5.04 -3.02
C GLY A 165 -12.98 -3.88 -3.31
N THR A 166 -12.00 -3.72 -2.45
CA THR A 166 -10.85 -2.84 -2.65
C THR A 166 -9.57 -3.63 -2.41
N VAL A 167 -8.68 -3.66 -3.40
CA VAL A 167 -7.38 -4.35 -3.27
C VAL A 167 -6.46 -3.56 -2.34
N GLU A 168 -6.05 -4.18 -1.24
CA GLU A 168 -5.14 -3.59 -0.24
C GLU A 168 -3.68 -3.91 -0.55
N SER A 169 -3.42 -5.07 -1.17
CA SER A 169 -2.09 -5.44 -1.64
C SER A 169 -2.14 -6.53 -2.69
N GLY A 170 -1.08 -6.64 -3.48
CA GLY A 170 -0.85 -7.72 -4.43
C GLY A 170 0.59 -8.20 -4.37
N LYS A 171 0.82 -9.50 -4.56
CA LYS A 171 2.15 -10.10 -4.61
C LYS A 171 2.22 -11.20 -5.65
N LEU A 172 3.28 -11.18 -6.44
CA LEU A 172 3.64 -12.25 -7.37
C LEU A 172 4.35 -13.38 -6.62
N ILE A 173 3.84 -14.59 -6.78
CA ILE A 173 4.43 -15.82 -6.29
C ILE A 173 4.78 -16.67 -7.51
N ILE A 174 6.02 -17.16 -7.54
CA ILE A 174 6.48 -18.11 -8.57
C ILE A 174 6.94 -19.38 -7.84
N ASP A 175 6.42 -20.51 -8.28
CA ASP A 175 6.86 -21.83 -7.85
C ASP A 175 8.18 -22.16 -8.58
N LYS A 176 9.21 -22.45 -7.79
CA LYS A 176 10.56 -22.71 -8.31
C LYS A 176 10.66 -24.06 -9.02
N ASN A 177 9.75 -24.99 -8.77
CA ASN A 177 9.85 -26.35 -9.27
C ASN A 177 9.31 -26.48 -10.70
N ASN A 178 8.28 -25.71 -11.05
CA ASN A 178 7.58 -25.82 -12.33
C ASN A 178 7.46 -24.48 -13.09
N GLY A 179 7.94 -23.37 -12.53
CA GLY A 179 7.86 -22.05 -13.16
C GLY A 179 6.44 -21.46 -13.19
N SER A 180 5.46 -22.12 -12.56
CA SER A 180 4.11 -21.57 -12.42
C SER A 180 4.16 -20.29 -11.60
N ALA A 181 3.37 -19.31 -12.02
CA ALA A 181 3.34 -17.99 -11.42
C ALA A 181 1.90 -17.56 -11.21
N PHE A 182 1.61 -16.99 -10.05
CA PHE A 182 0.30 -16.45 -9.72
C PHE A 182 0.44 -15.22 -8.85
N TYR A 183 -0.50 -14.29 -9.00
CA TYR A 183 -0.66 -13.17 -8.09
C TYR A 183 -1.57 -13.56 -6.95
N THR A 184 -1.25 -13.11 -5.75
CA THR A 184 -2.13 -13.17 -4.59
C THR A 184 -2.50 -11.76 -4.18
N PHE A 185 -3.80 -11.48 -4.11
CA PHE A 185 -4.35 -10.19 -3.71
C PHE A 185 -5.06 -10.31 -2.38
N MET A 186 -4.84 -9.32 -1.51
CA MET A 186 -5.69 -9.11 -0.35
C MET A 186 -6.71 -8.04 -0.68
N ILE A 187 -7.99 -8.37 -0.53
CA ILE A 187 -9.12 -7.52 -0.91
C ILE A 187 -10.00 -7.31 0.32
N LYS A 188 -10.28 -6.06 0.66
CA LYS A 188 -11.25 -5.69 1.71
C LYS A 188 -12.60 -5.47 1.03
N ASP A 189 -13.65 -6.14 1.48
CA ASP A 189 -15.02 -5.89 0.98
C ASP A 189 -15.63 -4.62 1.60
N GLY A 190 -16.87 -4.30 1.20
CA GLY A 190 -17.60 -3.16 1.73
C GLY A 190 -17.98 -3.25 3.23
N GLU A 191 -17.93 -4.45 3.82
CA GLU A 191 -18.22 -4.70 5.24
C GLU A 191 -16.94 -4.74 6.10
N GLY A 192 -15.77 -4.72 5.45
CA GLY A 192 -14.46 -4.78 6.08
C GLY A 192 -13.88 -6.17 6.29
N LYS A 193 -14.49 -7.22 5.71
CA LYS A 193 -13.92 -8.57 5.67
C LYS A 193 -12.80 -8.63 4.63
N PHE A 194 -11.84 -9.51 4.88
CA PHE A 194 -10.69 -9.69 3.99
C PHE A 194 -10.76 -11.01 3.24
N TYR A 195 -10.55 -10.91 1.94
CA TYR A 195 -10.45 -12.02 1.01
C TYR A 195 -9.03 -12.10 0.45
N MET A 196 -8.53 -13.32 0.33
CA MET A 196 -7.35 -13.64 -0.45
C MET A 196 -7.81 -14.19 -1.79
N VAL A 197 -7.45 -13.50 -2.88
CA VAL A 197 -7.78 -13.92 -4.24
C VAL A 197 -6.50 -14.26 -4.99
N ARG A 198 -6.42 -15.47 -5.55
CA ARG A 198 -5.29 -15.90 -6.38
C ARG A 198 -5.66 -15.83 -7.84
N VAL A 199 -4.77 -15.28 -8.65
CA VAL A 199 -4.96 -15.10 -10.09
C VAL A 199 -3.74 -15.64 -10.82
N ASP A 200 -3.96 -16.49 -11.82
CA ASP A 200 -2.89 -17.05 -12.65
C ASP A 200 -2.16 -15.93 -13.41
N ALA A 201 -0.84 -15.90 -13.34
CA ALA A 201 -0.03 -14.84 -13.97
C ALA A 201 0.19 -15.06 -15.48
N LYS A 202 -0.20 -16.21 -16.02
CA LYS A 202 -0.13 -16.55 -17.45
C LYS A 202 -1.37 -16.09 -18.21
N ASP A 203 -2.56 -16.34 -17.68
CA ASP A 203 -3.81 -16.05 -18.39
C ASP A 203 -4.76 -15.10 -17.65
N GLY A 204 -4.47 -14.78 -16.39
CA GLY A 204 -5.28 -13.85 -15.59
C GLY A 204 -6.56 -14.46 -15.04
N SER A 205 -6.73 -15.79 -15.15
CA SER A 205 -7.86 -16.51 -14.56
C SER A 205 -7.78 -16.51 -13.03
N VAL A 206 -8.93 -16.39 -12.37
CA VAL A 206 -9.01 -16.52 -10.91
C VAL A 206 -8.89 -18.00 -10.56
N ILE A 207 -7.92 -18.33 -9.71
CA ILE A 207 -7.62 -19.69 -9.25
C ILE A 207 -8.41 -20.00 -7.97
N ASP A 208 -8.45 -19.06 -7.04
CA ASP A 208 -8.93 -19.30 -5.68
C ASP A 208 -9.41 -17.99 -5.03
N VAL A 209 -10.46 -18.09 -4.19
CA VAL A 209 -11.04 -16.99 -3.42
C VAL A 209 -11.32 -17.49 -2.01
N VAL A 210 -10.59 -16.96 -1.02
CA VAL A 210 -10.66 -17.43 0.37
C VAL A 210 -10.97 -16.25 1.30
N GLU A 211 -12.04 -16.35 2.09
CA GLU A 211 -12.28 -15.42 3.19
C GLU A 211 -11.27 -15.71 4.32
N THR A 212 -10.48 -14.72 4.71
CA THR A 212 -9.38 -14.85 5.70
C THR A 212 -9.78 -14.39 7.10
N GLY A 213 -11.06 -14.07 7.30
CA GLY A 213 -11.61 -13.50 8.53
C GLY A 213 -11.15 -12.06 8.81
N ASN A 214 -11.40 -11.58 10.03
CA ASN A 214 -11.10 -10.19 10.43
C ASN A 214 -9.62 -9.96 10.83
N SER A 215 -8.78 -11.00 10.79
CA SER A 215 -7.43 -10.90 11.33
C SER A 215 -6.42 -10.48 10.26
N LYS A 216 -5.83 -9.30 10.44
CA LYS A 216 -4.60 -8.86 9.73
C LYS A 216 -3.37 -9.75 10.04
N GLY A 217 -3.54 -10.88 10.74
CA GLY A 217 -2.46 -11.75 11.24
C GLY A 217 -1.58 -12.31 10.12
N TRP A 218 -2.21 -12.75 9.02
CA TRP A 218 -1.50 -13.21 7.81
C TRP A 218 -0.64 -12.11 7.18
N TYR A 219 -0.91 -10.84 7.45
CA TYR A 219 -0.14 -9.72 6.90
C TYR A 219 1.21 -9.50 7.62
N LYS A 220 1.43 -10.01 8.85
CA LYS A 220 2.68 -9.76 9.56
C LYS A 220 3.82 -10.70 9.15
N GLU A 221 3.49 -11.96 8.84
CA GLU A 221 4.48 -13.00 8.54
C GLU A 221 5.08 -12.82 7.12
N TYR A 222 4.30 -12.34 6.17
CA TYR A 222 4.72 -12.25 4.76
C TYR A 222 5.56 -11.01 4.41
N TRP A 223 5.60 -10.00 5.28
CA TRP A 223 6.28 -8.73 5.01
C TRP A 223 7.49 -8.47 5.90
N HIS A 224 7.60 -9.11 7.07
CA HIS A 224 8.78 -8.95 7.92
C HIS A 224 10.03 -9.65 7.37
N ASP A 225 9.87 -10.72 6.58
CA ASP A 225 11.01 -11.54 6.12
C ASP A 225 11.80 -10.96 4.93
N HIS A 226 11.35 -9.88 4.29
CA HIS A 226 12.05 -9.35 3.10
C HIS A 226 12.52 -7.90 3.20
N TYR A 227 12.31 -7.24 4.33
CA TYR A 227 12.98 -5.97 4.63
C TYR A 227 14.34 -6.16 5.34
N TYR A 228 14.63 -7.36 5.87
CA TYR A 228 15.88 -7.67 6.59
C TYR A 228 16.79 -8.74 5.94
N TYR A 229 16.39 -9.37 4.83
CA TYR A 229 17.22 -10.38 4.13
C TYR A 229 17.61 -9.95 2.72
N GLY A 230 18.26 -8.78 2.63
CA GLY A 230 19.38 -8.63 1.72
C GLY A 230 20.63 -8.70 2.58
N TYR A 231 21.55 -9.61 2.27
CA TYR A 231 22.79 -9.93 2.98
C TYR A 231 22.70 -11.03 4.05
N GLY A 232 23.22 -12.21 3.69
CA GLY A 232 24.16 -12.94 4.53
C GLY A 232 23.59 -13.89 5.58
N HIS A 233 23.41 -15.15 5.19
CA HIS A 233 23.98 -16.25 5.96
C HIS A 233 25.00 -17.00 5.11
N GLU A 234 26.10 -16.31 4.81
CA GLU A 234 27.43 -16.88 4.93
C GLU A 234 28.37 -15.73 5.33
N TYR A 235 28.88 -15.84 6.55
CA TYR A 235 29.85 -14.98 7.24
C TYR A 235 29.38 -13.59 7.66
N GLY A 236 29.29 -13.42 8.98
CA GLY A 236 28.84 -12.20 9.62
C GLY A 236 29.82 -11.05 9.50
N TYR A 237 29.27 -9.84 9.49
CA TYR A 237 29.68 -8.68 10.28
C TYR A 237 28.47 -7.74 10.32
N GLY A 238 28.12 -7.27 11.53
CA GLY A 238 26.91 -6.51 11.77
C GLY A 238 26.95 -5.09 11.22
N TYR A 239 25.81 -4.63 10.71
CA TYR A 239 25.45 -3.22 10.66
C TYR A 239 23.99 -3.05 11.05
N LYS A 240 23.76 -2.15 12.01
CA LYS A 240 22.46 -1.67 12.49
C LYS A 240 22.02 -0.43 11.70
N HIS A 241 20.70 -0.28 11.65
CA HIS A 241 19.86 0.90 11.36
C HIS A 241 19.33 1.07 9.93
N GLY A 242 18.01 1.25 9.83
CA GLY A 242 17.38 2.04 8.78
C GLY A 242 15.98 1.59 8.34
N TRP A 243 14.97 1.91 9.17
CA TRP A 243 13.51 1.87 8.94
C TRP A 243 12.80 0.52 9.09
#